data_AF-A0A1S4EGB9-F1
#
_entry.id   AF-A0A1S4EGB9-F1
#
_cell.length_a   1.000
_cell.length_b   1.000
_cell.length_c   1.000
_cell.angle_alpha   90.00
_cell.angle_beta   90.00
_cell.angle_gamma   90.00
#
_symmetry.space_group_name_H-M   'P 1'
#
loop_
_entity.id
_entity.type
_entity.pdbx_description
1 polymer ?
#
loop_
_entity_poly.entity_id
_entity_poly.type
_entity_poly.pdbx_seq_one_letter_code
_entity_poly.pdbx_strand_id
1 'polypeptide(L)'
;MSKDSSESTNKLKRKEVNNYTEKKKAEPNLTSDSIYKQTVDHEEAEAVLRNGEDDMNVYTELCANLRSHILQLKSDGNETPAKLNSIKREVSLSFVLLKKLNRLEKYRLKNARETLQAKKSKVDSFNLQLQNLKYEIFHLKKEVVKCLQFKSKDEDIDLVDEETFFKDAPESISRPEVTKEDPHQLKLARLEWELKQRKELADECSLVERENESVAANINKKRGQLDNLAPLLKQLLSRKFVLTKEETAQIYGNSFFS
;
A
#
# COMPACT_ATOMS: atom_id res chain seq x y z
N MET A 1 4.20 23.14 29.01
CA MET A 1 3.26 23.07 30.14
C MET A 1 3.88 22.23 31.24
N SER A 2 3.86 22.78 32.44
CA SER A 2 4.70 22.50 33.61
C SER A 2 4.43 21.18 34.33
N LYS A 3 5.46 20.53 34.89
CA LYS A 3 5.82 20.61 36.34
C LYS A 3 6.87 19.56 36.73
N ASP A 4 8.07 20.06 37.00
CA ASP A 4 8.85 19.92 38.24
C ASP A 4 8.67 18.74 39.21
N SER A 5 9.82 18.11 39.45
CA SER A 5 10.55 18.03 40.74
C SER A 5 10.36 16.83 41.69
N SER A 6 11.52 16.23 41.93
CA SER A 6 12.06 15.42 43.04
C SER A 6 11.26 15.30 44.34
N GLU A 7 11.33 14.11 44.95
CA GLU A 7 12.20 13.91 46.12
C GLU A 7 12.37 12.43 46.51
N SER A 8 13.63 12.04 46.68
CA SER A 8 14.05 10.79 47.33
C SER A 8 14.18 11.02 48.82
N THR A 9 13.68 10.12 49.67
CA THR A 9 14.33 9.86 50.96
C THR A 9 14.23 8.39 51.34
N ASN A 10 15.30 7.94 51.98
CA ASN A 10 15.74 6.57 52.12
C ASN A 10 15.72 6.20 53.62
N LYS A 11 15.47 4.92 53.90
CA LYS A 11 15.86 4.15 55.10
C LYS A 11 15.10 4.40 56.41
N LEU A 12 14.59 3.30 56.97
CA LEU A 12 15.08 2.73 58.24
C LEU A 12 14.58 1.28 58.41
N LYS A 13 15.52 0.31 58.39
CA LYS A 13 15.31 -1.07 58.85
C LYS A 13 15.13 -1.09 60.37
N ARG A 14 14.16 -1.85 60.91
CA ARG A 14 14.28 -2.37 62.27
C ARG A 14 13.50 -3.68 62.51
N LYS A 15 14.31 -4.75 62.66
CA LYS A 15 14.19 -5.95 63.50
C LYS A 15 12.94 -6.84 63.39
N GLU A 16 13.21 -8.05 62.90
CA GLU A 16 12.47 -9.28 63.19
C GLU A 16 12.38 -9.51 64.71
N VAL A 17 11.18 -9.80 65.18
CA VAL A 17 10.96 -10.55 66.43
C VAL A 17 10.09 -11.73 66.07
N ASN A 18 10.72 -12.89 66.16
CA ASN A 18 10.15 -14.22 66.04
C ASN A 18 9.20 -14.43 67.23
N ASN A 19 7.92 -14.67 66.99
CA ASN A 19 7.03 -15.26 68.00
C ASN A 19 6.24 -16.38 67.36
N TYR A 20 6.63 -17.61 67.73
CA TYR A 20 5.88 -18.83 67.52
C TYR A 20 4.55 -18.72 68.27
N THR A 21 3.45 -18.61 67.53
CA THR A 21 2.13 -18.95 68.05
C THR A 21 1.46 -19.92 67.09
N GLU A 22 1.06 -21.05 67.66
CA GLU A 22 0.47 -22.20 67.01
C GLU A 22 -0.70 -21.80 66.09
N LYS A 23 -0.57 -22.11 64.80
CA LYS A 23 -1.67 -22.03 63.84
C LYS A 23 -2.73 -23.08 64.22
N LYS A 24 -3.74 -22.68 64.99
CA LYS A 24 -5.05 -23.34 64.92
C LYS A 24 -5.53 -23.23 63.48
N LYS A 25 -5.72 -24.39 62.82
CA LYS A 25 -6.35 -24.48 61.50
C LYS A 25 -7.71 -23.77 61.58
N ALA A 26 -7.82 -22.61 60.94
CA ALA A 26 -9.12 -22.00 60.69
C ALA A 26 -9.83 -22.86 59.65
N GLU A 27 -10.96 -23.44 60.03
CA GLU A 27 -11.88 -24.08 59.09
C GLU A 27 -12.33 -23.04 58.06
N PRO A 28 -12.33 -23.35 56.76
CA PRO A 28 -12.78 -22.41 55.75
C PRO A 28 -14.29 -22.24 55.90
N ASN A 29 -14.73 -21.02 56.20
CA ASN A 29 -16.14 -20.64 56.08
C ASN A 29 -16.54 -20.74 54.60
N LEU A 30 -17.10 -21.88 54.19
CA LEU A 30 -17.65 -22.09 52.86
C LEU A 30 -18.92 -21.26 52.70
N THR A 31 -18.80 -20.10 52.06
CA THR A 31 -19.97 -19.36 51.56
C THR A 31 -20.67 -20.21 50.48
N SER A 32 -22.00 -20.11 50.39
CA SER A 32 -22.80 -20.90 49.44
C SER A 32 -22.28 -20.80 47.99
N ASP A 33 -21.82 -19.62 47.58
CA ASP A 33 -21.21 -19.36 46.27
C ASP A 33 -19.90 -20.14 46.03
N SER A 34 -19.12 -20.36 47.08
CA SER A 34 -17.89 -21.15 46.99
C SER A 34 -18.19 -22.62 46.69
N ILE A 35 -19.24 -23.17 47.29
CA ILE A 35 -19.67 -24.56 47.09
C ILE A 35 -20.23 -24.76 45.67
N TYR A 36 -21.05 -23.83 45.19
CA TYR A 36 -21.58 -23.90 43.83
C TYR A 36 -20.47 -23.88 42.78
N LYS A 37 -19.48 -23.00 42.96
CA LYS A 37 -18.34 -22.91 42.06
C LYS A 37 -17.51 -24.19 42.05
N GLN A 38 -17.19 -24.74 43.22
CA GLN A 38 -16.49 -26.03 43.33
C GLN A 38 -17.26 -27.17 42.66
N THR A 39 -18.59 -27.19 42.79
CA THR A 39 -19.44 -28.22 42.15
C THR A 39 -19.42 -28.08 40.63
N VAL A 40 -19.48 -26.85 40.12
CA VAL A 40 -19.37 -26.58 38.68
C VAL A 40 -18.01 -27.03 38.14
N ASP A 41 -16.93 -26.62 38.80
CA ASP A 41 -15.56 -26.95 38.38
C ASP A 41 -15.32 -28.47 38.40
N HIS A 42 -15.84 -29.16 39.43
CA HIS A 42 -15.77 -30.62 39.53
C HIS A 42 -16.55 -31.31 38.40
N GLU A 43 -17.77 -30.87 38.12
CA GLU A 43 -18.57 -31.47 37.03
C GLU A 43 -18.00 -31.17 35.64
N GLU A 44 -17.39 -30.00 35.45
CA GLU A 44 -16.69 -29.67 34.20
C GLU A 44 -15.44 -30.55 34.01
N ALA A 45 -14.66 -30.78 35.07
CA ALA A 45 -13.55 -31.73 35.05
C ALA A 45 -14.02 -33.18 34.80
N GLU A 46 -15.11 -33.60 35.47
CA GLU A 46 -15.71 -34.92 35.28
C GLU A 46 -16.20 -35.11 33.83
N ALA A 47 -16.80 -34.08 33.23
CA ALA A 47 -17.30 -34.12 31.85
C ALA A 47 -16.17 -34.33 30.82
N VAL A 48 -14.98 -33.79 31.09
CA VAL A 48 -13.80 -33.95 30.22
C VAL A 48 -13.15 -35.33 30.37
N LEU A 49 -13.11 -35.88 31.59
CA LEU A 49 -12.48 -37.17 31.86
C LEU A 49 -13.32 -38.37 31.39
N ARG A 50 -14.65 -38.26 31.49
CA ARG A 50 -15.57 -39.33 31.10
C ARG A 50 -15.73 -39.40 29.58
N ASN A 51 -15.95 -40.60 29.06
CA ASN A 51 -16.27 -40.81 27.65
C ASN A 51 -17.76 -40.51 27.36
N GLY A 52 -18.02 -39.82 26.26
CA GLY A 52 -19.38 -39.50 25.81
C GLY A 52 -20.20 -40.73 25.42
N GLU A 53 -19.58 -41.70 24.76
CA GLU A 53 -20.27 -42.90 24.30
C GLU A 53 -20.74 -43.77 25.46
N ASP A 54 -19.90 -43.92 26.48
CA ASP A 54 -20.23 -44.68 27.69
C ASP A 54 -21.37 -44.02 28.47
N ASP A 55 -21.38 -42.68 28.55
CA ASP A 55 -22.48 -41.92 29.17
C ASP A 55 -23.78 -42.03 28.39
N MET A 56 -23.73 -42.12 27.06
CA MET A 56 -24.91 -42.38 26.22
C MET A 56 -25.49 -43.78 26.46
N ASN A 57 -24.63 -44.79 26.60
CA ASN A 57 -25.06 -46.14 26.97
C ASN A 57 -25.77 -46.15 28.33
N VAL A 58 -25.16 -45.52 29.36
CA VAL A 58 -25.78 -45.38 30.68
C VAL A 58 -27.11 -44.61 30.60
N TYR A 59 -27.19 -43.55 29.78
CA TYR A 59 -28.42 -42.80 29.58
C TYR A 59 -29.54 -43.67 29.01
N THR A 60 -29.24 -44.47 27.98
CA THR A 60 -30.25 -45.34 27.35
C THR A 60 -30.73 -46.45 28.29
N GLU A 61 -29.82 -47.07 29.05
CA GLU A 61 -30.15 -48.05 30.07
C GLU A 61 -31.04 -47.45 31.16
N LEU A 62 -30.69 -46.24 31.63
CA LEU A 62 -31.45 -45.53 32.64
C LEU A 62 -32.87 -45.18 32.16
N CYS A 63 -33.03 -44.80 30.89
CA CYS A 63 -34.34 -44.59 30.29
C CYS A 63 -35.15 -45.89 30.17
N ALA A 64 -34.51 -47.02 29.84
CA ALA A 64 -35.17 -48.32 29.81
C ALA A 64 -35.65 -48.74 31.21
N ASN A 65 -34.79 -48.59 32.23
CA ASN A 65 -35.10 -48.88 33.62
C ASN A 65 -36.25 -47.99 34.13
N LEU A 66 -36.20 -46.68 33.85
CA LEU A 66 -37.27 -45.74 34.20
C LEU A 66 -38.62 -46.14 33.57
N ARG A 67 -38.63 -46.54 32.29
CA ARG A 67 -39.83 -47.02 31.61
C ARG A 67 -40.40 -48.28 32.25
N SER A 68 -39.53 -49.23 32.62
CA SER A 68 -39.95 -50.47 33.28
C SER A 68 -40.59 -50.20 34.65
N HIS A 69 -39.99 -49.33 35.47
CA HIS A 69 -40.49 -48.96 36.79
C HIS A 69 -41.81 -48.17 36.71
N ILE A 70 -41.97 -47.31 35.70
CA ILE A 70 -43.23 -46.60 35.46
C ILE A 70 -44.34 -47.56 35.00
N LEU A 71 -44.00 -48.57 34.18
CA LEU A 71 -44.96 -49.58 33.73
C LEU A 71 -45.44 -50.45 34.91
N GLN A 72 -44.53 -50.87 35.78
CA GLN A 72 -44.84 -51.61 37.02
C GLN A 72 -45.77 -50.79 37.94
N LEU A 73 -45.50 -49.50 38.12
CA LEU A 73 -46.38 -48.60 38.88
C LEU A 73 -47.77 -48.44 38.28
N LYS A 74 -47.93 -48.67 36.97
CA LYS A 74 -49.19 -48.53 36.24
C LYS A 74 -49.99 -49.82 36.18
N SER A 75 -49.34 -50.99 36.15
CA SER A 75 -50.01 -52.30 36.12
C SER A 75 -50.49 -52.76 37.49
N ASP A 76 -49.77 -52.40 38.56
CA ASP A 76 -49.96 -53.03 39.87
C ASP A 76 -50.75 -52.10 40.82
N GLY A 77 -52.08 -52.04 40.63
CA GLY A 77 -52.98 -51.19 41.41
C GLY A 77 -53.22 -51.59 42.88
N ASN A 78 -52.62 -52.69 43.35
CA ASN A 78 -52.87 -53.31 44.67
C ASN A 78 -51.60 -53.59 45.51
N GLU A 79 -50.48 -52.94 45.18
CA GLU A 79 -49.20 -53.15 45.89
C GLU A 79 -49.12 -52.43 47.24
N THR A 80 -48.33 -53.00 48.17
CA THR A 80 -48.14 -52.41 49.51
C THR A 80 -47.53 -51.00 49.42
N PRO A 81 -47.92 -50.06 50.31
CA PRO A 81 -47.41 -48.68 50.29
C PRO A 81 -45.88 -48.61 50.43
N ALA A 82 -45.26 -49.61 51.06
CA ALA A 82 -43.82 -49.71 51.21
C ALA A 82 -43.09 -49.94 49.87
N LYS A 83 -43.57 -50.86 49.03
CA LYS A 83 -42.99 -51.15 47.70
C LYS A 83 -43.18 -49.97 46.75
N LEU A 84 -44.35 -49.35 46.76
CA LEU A 84 -44.65 -48.16 45.96
C LEU A 84 -43.71 -47.00 46.32
N ASN A 85 -43.41 -46.80 47.60
CA ASN A 85 -42.41 -45.81 48.03
C ASN A 85 -40.98 -46.18 47.61
N SER A 86 -40.63 -47.46 47.54
CA SER A 86 -39.33 -47.90 47.04
C SER A 86 -39.16 -47.57 45.55
N ILE A 87 -40.14 -47.94 44.72
CA ILE A 87 -40.09 -47.67 43.28
C ILE A 87 -40.07 -46.16 43.01
N LYS A 88 -40.85 -45.37 43.77
CA LYS A 88 -40.78 -43.90 43.71
C LYS A 88 -39.39 -43.34 44.01
N ARG A 89 -38.67 -43.88 45.00
CA ARG A 89 -37.29 -43.47 45.31
C ARG A 89 -36.35 -43.83 44.16
N GLU A 90 -36.45 -45.02 43.60
CA GLU A 90 -35.61 -45.47 42.47
C GLU A 90 -35.85 -44.64 41.21
N VAL A 91 -37.11 -44.33 40.89
CA VAL A 91 -37.47 -43.42 39.80
C VAL A 91 -36.92 -42.01 40.06
N SER A 92 -37.03 -41.51 41.28
CA SER A 92 -36.50 -40.19 41.66
C SER A 92 -34.97 -40.13 41.52
N LEU A 93 -34.26 -41.17 41.94
CA LEU A 93 -32.82 -41.29 41.79
C LEU A 93 -32.42 -41.35 40.30
N SER A 94 -33.19 -42.08 39.50
CA SER A 94 -32.99 -42.17 38.05
C SER A 94 -33.13 -40.79 37.39
N PHE A 95 -34.10 -39.97 37.80
CA PHE A 95 -34.23 -38.59 37.33
C PHE A 95 -33.06 -37.70 37.72
N VAL A 96 -32.51 -37.86 38.92
CA VAL A 96 -31.32 -37.11 39.36
C VAL A 96 -30.12 -37.48 38.48
N LEU A 97 -29.92 -38.77 38.21
CA LEU A 97 -28.83 -39.23 37.36
C LEU A 97 -28.99 -38.78 35.90
N LEU A 98 -30.21 -38.80 35.34
CA LEU A 98 -30.51 -38.23 34.02
C LEU A 98 -30.15 -36.75 33.96
N LYS A 99 -30.51 -35.97 34.98
CA LYS A 99 -30.16 -34.54 35.05
C LYS A 99 -28.65 -34.33 35.10
N LYS A 100 -27.92 -35.17 35.85
CA LYS A 100 -26.45 -35.13 35.90
C LYS A 100 -25.84 -35.40 34.52
N LEU A 101 -26.24 -36.48 33.85
CA LEU A 101 -25.76 -36.81 32.50
C LEU A 101 -26.03 -35.68 31.49
N ASN A 102 -27.22 -35.08 31.54
CA ASN A 102 -27.54 -33.92 30.70
C ASN A 102 -26.65 -32.70 30.98
N ARG A 103 -26.26 -32.50 32.25
CA ARG A 103 -25.38 -31.39 32.65
C ARG A 103 -23.96 -31.62 32.14
N LEU A 104 -23.44 -32.85 32.29
CA LEU A 104 -22.13 -33.24 31.74
C LEU A 104 -22.07 -33.07 30.22
N GLU A 105 -23.12 -33.48 29.49
CA GLU A 105 -23.17 -33.32 28.05
C GLU A 105 -23.20 -31.85 27.61
N LYS A 106 -23.91 -30.98 28.34
CA LYS A 106 -23.88 -29.54 28.11
C LYS A 106 -22.47 -28.96 28.28
N TYR A 107 -21.73 -29.43 29.28
CA TYR A 107 -20.34 -29.01 29.48
C TYR A 107 -19.44 -29.46 28.32
N ARG A 108 -19.55 -30.72 27.88
CA ARG A 108 -18.81 -31.21 26.71
C ARG A 108 -19.10 -30.38 25.47
N LEU A 109 -20.37 -30.14 25.17
CA LEU A 109 -20.78 -29.37 24.01
C LEU A 109 -20.26 -27.92 24.07
N LYS A 110 -20.31 -27.29 25.25
CA LYS A 110 -19.76 -25.95 25.46
C LYS A 110 -18.24 -25.93 25.19
N ASN A 111 -17.49 -26.85 25.80
CA ASN A 111 -16.04 -26.94 25.63
C ASN A 111 -15.65 -27.23 24.17
N ALA A 112 -16.38 -28.12 23.49
CA ALA A 112 -16.17 -28.40 22.07
C ALA A 112 -16.40 -27.15 21.20
N ARG A 113 -17.46 -26.38 21.48
CA ARG A 113 -17.74 -25.10 20.78
C ARG A 113 -16.65 -24.06 21.04
N GLU A 114 -16.21 -23.90 22.27
CA GLU A 114 -15.16 -22.95 22.65
C GLU A 114 -13.84 -23.31 21.98
N THR A 115 -13.46 -24.59 22.01
CA THR A 115 -12.27 -25.11 21.33
C THR A 115 -12.35 -24.87 19.81
N LEU A 116 -13.49 -25.20 19.20
CA LEU A 116 -13.71 -24.96 17.76
C LEU A 116 -13.62 -23.48 17.43
N GLN A 117 -14.23 -22.60 18.23
CA GLN A 117 -14.20 -21.16 18.03
C GLN A 117 -12.79 -20.58 18.18
N ALA A 118 -12.00 -21.07 19.15
CA ALA A 118 -10.61 -20.66 19.31
C ALA A 118 -9.75 -21.07 18.10
N LYS A 119 -9.93 -22.31 17.60
CA LYS A 119 -9.25 -22.77 16.38
C LYS A 119 -9.67 -21.96 15.15
N LYS A 120 -10.98 -21.70 14.99
CA LYS A 120 -11.52 -20.87 13.91
C LYS A 120 -10.92 -19.47 13.91
N SER A 121 -10.94 -18.79 15.07
CA SER A 121 -10.35 -17.45 15.21
C SER A 121 -8.86 -17.42 14.84
N LYS A 122 -8.10 -18.46 15.21
CA LYS A 122 -6.69 -18.59 14.81
C LYS A 122 -6.53 -18.74 13.29
N VAL A 123 -7.37 -19.55 12.65
CA VAL A 123 -7.38 -19.70 11.18
C VAL A 123 -7.74 -18.38 10.49
N ASP A 124 -8.73 -17.66 10.99
CA ASP A 124 -9.14 -16.36 10.45
C ASP A 124 -7.99 -15.33 10.55
N SER A 125 -7.27 -15.32 11.67
CA SER A 125 -6.07 -14.48 11.84
C SER A 125 -4.98 -14.81 10.82
N PHE A 126 -4.72 -16.09 10.57
CA PHE A 126 -3.72 -16.49 9.56
C PHE A 126 -4.18 -16.17 8.13
N ASN A 127 -5.47 -16.34 7.84
CA ASN A 127 -6.03 -15.93 6.56
C ASN A 127 -5.86 -14.43 6.32
N LEU A 128 -6.07 -13.59 7.35
CA LEU A 128 -5.84 -12.16 7.23
C LEU A 128 -4.38 -11.83 6.94
N GLN A 129 -3.43 -12.47 7.64
CA GLN A 129 -1.99 -12.30 7.37
C GLN A 129 -1.63 -12.72 5.94
N LEU A 130 -2.19 -13.85 5.47
CA LEU A 130 -1.99 -14.33 4.11
C LEU A 130 -2.52 -13.33 3.07
N GLN A 131 -3.69 -12.72 3.32
CA GLN A 131 -4.22 -11.69 2.42
C GLN A 131 -3.33 -10.45 2.39
N ASN A 132 -2.84 -9.98 3.54
CA ASN A 132 -1.92 -8.85 3.61
C ASN A 132 -0.65 -9.10 2.77
N LEU A 133 -0.04 -10.28 2.91
CA LEU A 133 1.14 -10.66 2.11
C LEU A 133 0.83 -10.78 0.61
N LYS A 134 -0.34 -11.30 0.24
CA LYS A 134 -0.77 -11.34 -1.17
C LYS A 134 -0.91 -9.93 -1.75
N TYR A 135 -1.48 -8.99 -0.99
CA TYR A 135 -1.57 -7.59 -1.39
C TYR A 135 -0.18 -6.97 -1.55
N GLU A 136 0.74 -7.21 -0.62
CA GLU A 136 2.11 -6.73 -0.72
C GLU A 136 2.82 -7.26 -1.97
N ILE A 137 2.74 -8.56 -2.24
CA ILE A 137 3.29 -9.17 -3.46
C ILE A 137 2.67 -8.53 -4.70
N PHE A 138 1.36 -8.32 -4.71
CA PHE A 138 0.68 -7.69 -5.85
C PHE A 138 1.17 -6.25 -6.08
N HIS A 139 1.28 -5.47 -5.01
CA HIS A 139 1.79 -4.09 -5.08
C HIS A 139 3.23 -4.04 -5.57
N LEU A 140 4.11 -4.86 -5.02
CA LEU A 140 5.51 -4.94 -5.45
C LEU A 140 5.61 -5.37 -6.92
N LYS A 141 4.84 -6.36 -7.37
CA LYS A 141 4.79 -6.74 -8.79
C LYS A 141 4.36 -5.59 -9.68
N LYS A 142 3.35 -4.82 -9.27
CA LYS A 142 2.88 -3.65 -10.01
C LYS A 142 3.96 -2.56 -10.07
N GLU A 143 4.69 -2.33 -8.98
CA GLU A 143 5.81 -1.40 -8.96
C GLU A 143 6.97 -1.85 -9.84
N VAL A 144 7.34 -3.14 -9.80
CA VAL A 144 8.36 -3.70 -10.70
C VAL A 144 7.99 -3.50 -12.15
N VAL A 145 6.73 -3.80 -12.53
CA VAL A 145 6.25 -3.56 -13.90
C VAL A 145 6.32 -2.08 -14.26
N LYS A 146 5.92 -1.18 -13.35
CA LYS A 146 6.01 0.26 -13.56
C LYS A 146 7.45 0.73 -13.77
N CYS A 147 8.39 0.22 -12.98
CA CYS A 147 9.81 0.53 -13.11
C CYS A 147 10.40 -0.03 -14.42
N LEU A 148 10.02 -1.23 -14.83
CA LEU A 148 10.46 -1.81 -16.11
C LEU A 148 9.85 -1.12 -17.34
N GLN A 149 8.67 -0.55 -17.20
CA GLN A 149 8.02 0.27 -18.24
C GLN A 149 8.56 1.70 -18.30
N PHE A 150 9.52 2.05 -17.44
CA PHE A 150 10.16 3.36 -17.50
C PHE A 150 10.96 3.45 -18.80
N LYS A 151 10.42 4.22 -19.74
CA LYS A 151 11.15 4.63 -20.95
C LYS A 151 11.73 5.99 -20.71
N SER A 152 13.05 6.09 -20.79
CA SER A 152 13.73 7.36 -20.72
C SER A 152 13.81 8.00 -22.11
N LYS A 153 13.82 9.33 -22.15
CA LYS A 153 13.80 10.09 -23.42
C LYS A 153 15.06 9.89 -24.26
N ASP A 154 16.14 9.37 -23.68
CA ASP A 154 17.37 9.05 -24.41
C ASP A 154 17.26 7.81 -25.30
N GLU A 155 16.19 7.00 -25.16
CA GLU A 155 15.95 5.87 -26.08
C GLU A 155 15.51 6.32 -27.48
N ASP A 156 14.90 7.49 -27.59
CA ASP A 156 14.40 8.04 -28.87
C ASP A 156 15.45 8.92 -29.60
N ILE A 157 16.65 9.08 -29.03
CA ILE A 157 17.70 9.93 -29.62
C ILE A 157 18.57 9.08 -30.54
N ASP A 158 18.55 9.40 -31.84
CA ASP A 158 19.51 8.84 -32.80
C ASP A 158 20.92 9.32 -32.46
N LEU A 159 21.79 8.40 -32.08
CA LEU A 159 23.17 8.66 -31.68
C LEU A 159 24.14 8.30 -32.81
N VAL A 160 25.13 9.16 -33.03
CA VAL A 160 26.27 8.93 -33.94
C VAL A 160 26.98 7.62 -33.60
N ASP A 161 27.30 6.79 -34.61
CA ASP A 161 27.94 5.48 -34.45
C ASP A 161 29.21 5.53 -33.58
N GLU A 162 29.54 4.41 -32.93
CA GLU A 162 30.67 4.34 -32.00
C GLU A 162 32.01 4.66 -32.67
N GLU A 163 32.19 4.20 -33.92
CA GLU A 163 33.42 4.45 -34.67
C GLU A 163 33.64 5.93 -34.98
N THR A 164 32.57 6.64 -35.36
CA THR A 164 32.59 8.08 -35.62
C THR A 164 32.74 8.87 -34.33
N PHE A 165 32.09 8.42 -33.24
CA PHE A 165 32.25 9.03 -31.93
C PHE A 165 33.69 9.01 -31.43
N PHE A 166 34.40 7.88 -31.49
CA PHE A 166 35.80 7.80 -31.06
C PHE A 166 36.78 8.57 -31.97
N LYS A 167 36.39 8.87 -33.22
CA LYS A 167 37.21 9.66 -34.16
C LYS A 167 37.06 11.16 -33.93
N ASP A 168 35.82 11.62 -33.77
CA ASP A 168 35.48 13.05 -33.81
C ASP A 168 35.37 13.68 -32.41
N ALA A 169 35.05 12.88 -31.38
CA ALA A 169 34.89 13.39 -30.03
C ALA A 169 36.26 13.65 -29.36
N PRO A 170 36.44 14.80 -28.69
CA PRO A 170 37.67 15.11 -27.98
C PRO A 170 37.89 14.14 -26.80
N GLU A 171 39.16 13.84 -26.50
CA GLU A 171 39.56 12.90 -25.45
C GLU A 171 38.97 13.22 -24.07
N SER A 172 38.70 14.51 -23.79
CA SER A 172 38.05 14.96 -22.55
C SER A 172 36.64 14.40 -22.35
N ILE A 173 35.93 14.10 -23.44
CA ILE A 173 34.55 13.56 -23.46
C ILE A 173 34.59 12.06 -23.78
N SER A 174 35.37 11.65 -24.79
CA SER A 174 35.43 10.27 -25.25
C SER A 174 35.95 9.30 -24.17
N ARG A 175 36.92 9.72 -23.36
CA ARG A 175 37.49 8.97 -22.21
C ARG A 175 37.59 7.46 -22.47
N PRO A 176 38.37 7.03 -23.48
CA PRO A 176 38.37 5.66 -23.99
C PRO A 176 38.79 4.61 -22.96
N GLU A 177 39.47 4.99 -21.88
CA GLU A 177 39.83 4.11 -20.77
C GLU A 177 38.61 3.63 -19.98
N VAL A 178 37.58 4.47 -19.81
CA VAL A 178 36.39 4.16 -18.99
C VAL A 178 35.21 3.74 -19.88
N THR A 179 35.06 4.37 -21.05
CA THR A 179 33.93 4.13 -21.94
C THR A 179 34.02 2.79 -22.69
N LYS A 180 35.21 2.21 -22.85
CA LYS A 180 35.35 0.87 -23.45
C LYS A 180 35.01 -0.27 -22.49
N GLU A 181 35.09 -0.03 -21.18
CA GLU A 181 34.83 -1.05 -20.16
C GLU A 181 33.37 -1.04 -19.68
N ASP A 182 32.73 0.14 -19.61
CA ASP A 182 31.35 0.29 -19.15
C ASP A 182 30.41 0.83 -20.26
N PRO A 183 29.43 0.03 -20.74
CA PRO A 183 28.47 0.46 -21.77
C PRO A 183 27.59 1.63 -21.31
N HIS A 184 27.31 1.77 -20.01
CA HIS A 184 26.54 2.91 -19.51
C HIS A 184 27.34 4.21 -19.64
N GLN A 185 28.63 4.18 -19.29
CA GLN A 185 29.52 5.33 -19.45
C GLN A 185 29.71 5.69 -20.92
N LEU A 186 29.80 4.70 -21.81
CA LEU A 186 29.81 4.94 -23.26
C LEU A 186 28.57 5.70 -23.72
N LYS A 187 27.37 5.28 -23.28
CA LYS A 187 26.12 5.94 -23.65
C LYS A 187 26.05 7.38 -23.14
N LEU A 188 26.49 7.61 -21.90
CA LEU A 188 26.55 8.97 -21.32
C LEU A 188 27.51 9.88 -22.09
N ALA A 189 28.71 9.39 -22.41
CA ALA A 189 29.71 10.15 -23.15
C ALA A 189 29.23 10.48 -24.58
N ARG A 190 28.54 9.53 -25.25
CA ARG A 190 27.92 9.77 -26.56
C ARG A 190 26.82 10.84 -26.50
N LEU A 191 25.97 10.80 -25.47
CA LEU A 191 24.92 11.82 -25.25
C LEU A 191 25.51 13.20 -24.93
N GLU A 192 26.59 13.27 -24.15
CA GLU A 192 27.28 14.51 -23.84
C GLU A 192 27.87 15.16 -25.11
N TRP A 193 28.47 14.34 -25.97
CA TRP A 193 29.01 14.79 -27.25
C TRP A 193 27.92 15.30 -28.20
N GLU A 194 26.84 14.54 -28.37
CA GLU A 194 25.67 14.95 -29.18
C GLU A 194 25.10 16.29 -28.68
N LEU A 195 24.97 16.45 -27.37
CA LEU A 195 24.48 17.70 -26.78
C LEU A 195 25.42 18.88 -27.06
N LYS A 196 26.73 18.66 -27.03
CA LYS A 196 27.72 19.69 -27.39
C LYS A 196 27.60 20.08 -28.86
N GLN A 197 27.54 19.09 -29.76
CA GLN A 197 27.38 19.33 -31.19
C GLN A 197 26.09 20.09 -31.50
N ARG A 198 24.95 19.70 -30.92
CA ARG A 198 23.68 20.40 -31.14
C ARG A 198 23.68 21.84 -30.63
N LYS A 199 24.40 22.13 -29.54
CA LYS A 199 24.58 23.51 -29.07
C LYS A 199 25.41 24.33 -30.04
N GLU A 200 26.54 23.80 -30.49
CA GLU A 200 27.41 24.48 -31.46
C GLU A 200 26.67 24.75 -32.78
N LEU A 201 25.93 23.76 -33.29
CA LEU A 201 25.09 23.91 -34.49
C LEU A 201 23.95 24.93 -34.29
N ALA A 202 23.30 24.96 -33.13
CA ALA A 202 22.26 25.94 -32.84
C ALA A 202 22.82 27.37 -32.79
N ASP A 203 24.01 27.55 -32.21
CA ASP A 203 24.69 28.84 -32.17
C ASP A 203 25.11 29.29 -33.57
N GLU A 204 25.62 28.38 -34.41
CA GLU A 204 25.96 28.65 -35.80
C GLU A 204 24.71 29.01 -36.64
N CYS A 205 23.62 28.23 -36.51
CA CYS A 205 22.34 28.54 -37.16
C CYS A 205 21.84 29.94 -36.75
N SER A 206 21.88 30.28 -35.45
CA SER A 206 21.46 31.61 -34.98
C SER A 206 22.33 32.73 -35.55
N LEU A 207 23.64 32.49 -35.70
CA LEU A 207 24.55 33.44 -36.33
C LEU A 207 24.21 33.65 -37.81
N VAL A 208 24.07 32.56 -38.56
CA VAL A 208 23.77 32.59 -40.00
C VAL A 208 22.39 33.20 -40.25
N GLU A 209 21.40 32.92 -39.42
CA GLU A 209 20.08 33.56 -39.48
C GLU A 209 20.19 35.07 -39.30
N ARG A 210 20.95 35.54 -38.31
CA ARG A 210 21.17 36.97 -38.06
C ARG A 210 21.91 37.65 -39.23
N GLU A 211 22.90 36.99 -39.81
CA GLU A 211 23.60 37.50 -40.99
C GLU A 211 22.67 37.57 -42.20
N ASN A 212 21.87 36.54 -42.43
CA ASN A 212 20.89 36.50 -43.51
C ASN A 212 19.84 37.62 -43.35
N GLU A 213 19.32 37.83 -42.15
CA GLU A 213 18.42 38.95 -41.83
C GLU A 213 19.08 40.30 -42.11
N SER A 214 20.34 40.48 -41.71
CA SER A 214 21.10 41.70 -41.98
C SER A 214 21.31 41.93 -43.47
N VAL A 215 21.62 40.89 -44.24
CA VAL A 215 21.79 40.97 -45.70
C VAL A 215 20.45 41.28 -46.36
N ALA A 216 19.37 40.61 -45.96
CA ALA A 216 18.02 40.88 -46.46
C ALA A 216 17.58 42.32 -46.20
N ALA A 217 17.84 42.85 -44.99
CA ALA A 217 17.58 44.25 -44.66
C ALA A 217 18.39 45.22 -45.54
N ASN A 218 19.67 44.92 -45.78
CA ASN A 218 20.53 45.71 -46.66
C ASN A 218 20.04 45.69 -48.12
N ILE A 219 19.59 44.53 -48.61
CA ILE A 219 19.00 44.40 -49.96
C ILE A 219 17.72 45.24 -50.06
N ASN A 220 16.84 45.17 -49.06
CA ASN A 220 15.60 45.97 -49.04
C ASN A 220 15.90 47.47 -49.00
N LYS A 221 16.90 47.91 -48.22
CA LYS A 221 17.34 49.32 -48.20
C LYS A 221 17.87 49.77 -49.56
N LYS A 222 18.72 48.97 -50.21
CA LYS A 222 19.24 49.28 -51.56
C LYS A 222 18.14 49.27 -52.62
N ARG A 223 17.19 48.32 -52.56
CA ARG A 223 16.01 48.31 -53.43
C ARG A 223 15.19 49.59 -53.25
N GLY A 224 14.87 49.97 -52.01
CA GLY A 224 14.16 51.23 -51.74
C GLY A 224 14.91 52.46 -52.24
N GLN A 225 16.24 52.49 -52.16
CA GLN A 225 17.05 53.57 -52.75
C GLN A 225 16.96 53.59 -54.29
N LEU A 226 16.99 52.44 -54.95
CA LEU A 226 16.82 52.32 -56.39
C LEU A 226 15.40 52.73 -56.84
N ASP A 227 14.39 52.30 -56.11
CA ASP A 227 12.98 52.67 -56.34
C ASP A 227 12.78 54.19 -56.21
N ASN A 228 13.52 54.86 -55.32
CA ASN A 228 13.53 56.31 -55.18
C ASN A 228 14.37 57.03 -56.25
N LEU A 229 15.39 56.38 -56.81
CA LEU A 229 16.25 56.96 -57.85
C LEU A 229 15.52 57.07 -59.20
N ALA A 230 14.71 56.07 -59.56
CA ALA A 230 13.93 56.06 -60.79
C ALA A 230 13.02 57.30 -60.97
N PRO A 231 12.19 57.71 -59.99
CA PRO A 231 11.38 58.92 -60.10
C PRO A 231 12.24 60.20 -60.08
N LEU A 232 13.35 60.24 -59.33
CA LEU A 232 14.25 61.40 -59.32
C LEU A 232 14.91 61.62 -60.69
N LEU A 233 15.36 60.55 -61.34
CA LEU A 233 15.90 60.61 -62.70
C LEU A 233 14.83 61.01 -63.72
N LYS A 234 13.59 60.51 -63.58
CA LYS A 234 12.46 60.98 -64.39
C LYS A 234 12.23 62.47 -64.20
N GLN A 235 12.23 62.98 -62.96
CA GLN A 235 12.09 64.41 -62.68
C GLN A 235 13.22 65.23 -63.31
N LEU A 236 14.47 64.79 -63.21
CA LEU A 236 15.61 65.48 -63.83
C LEU A 236 15.55 65.46 -65.36
N LEU A 237 15.16 64.33 -65.97
CA LEU A 237 14.93 64.24 -67.42
C LEU A 237 13.79 65.17 -67.86
N SER A 238 12.66 65.17 -67.15
CA SER A 238 11.56 66.09 -67.42
C SER A 238 12.01 67.55 -67.29
N ARG A 239 12.77 67.90 -66.25
CA ARG A 239 13.33 69.24 -66.06
C ARG A 239 14.31 69.65 -67.17
N LYS A 240 15.19 68.73 -67.59
CA LYS A 240 16.14 68.97 -68.68
C LYS A 240 15.42 69.12 -70.02
N PHE A 241 14.36 68.36 -70.25
CA PHE A 241 13.51 68.48 -71.45
C PHE A 241 12.76 69.82 -71.49
N VAL A 242 12.36 70.35 -70.34
CA VAL A 242 11.79 71.70 -70.22
C VAL A 242 12.84 72.77 -70.53
N LEU A 243 14.06 72.66 -69.99
CA LEU A 243 15.15 73.59 -70.29
C LEU A 243 15.53 73.59 -71.78
N THR A 244 15.57 72.43 -72.45
CA THR A 244 15.81 72.38 -73.90
C THR A 244 14.63 72.93 -74.71
N LYS A 245 13.40 72.87 -74.19
CA LYS A 245 12.23 73.52 -74.81
C LYS A 245 12.28 75.04 -74.62
N GLU A 246 12.74 75.53 -73.48
CA GLU A 246 12.94 76.96 -73.24
C GLU A 246 14.11 77.51 -74.05
N GLU A 247 15.23 76.78 -74.18
CA GLU A 247 16.36 77.12 -75.04
C GLU A 247 15.99 77.06 -76.53
N THR A 248 15.21 76.06 -76.98
CA THR A 248 14.71 76.02 -78.36
C THR A 248 13.60 77.03 -78.63
N ALA A 249 12.78 77.39 -77.64
CA ALA A 249 11.83 78.50 -77.73
C ALA A 249 12.52 79.87 -77.71
N GLN A 250 13.69 80.02 -77.10
CA GLN A 250 14.50 81.23 -77.20
C GLN A 250 15.28 81.31 -78.53
N ILE A 251 15.67 80.18 -79.13
CA ILE A 251 16.32 80.13 -80.44
C ILE A 251 15.31 80.26 -81.60
N TYR A 252 14.10 79.71 -81.48
CA TYR A 252 13.08 79.71 -82.55
C TYR A 252 11.85 80.60 -82.27
N GLY A 253 11.70 81.17 -81.07
CA GLY A 253 10.58 82.05 -80.71
C GLY A 253 10.76 83.52 -81.06
N ASN A 254 11.87 83.90 -81.71
CA ASN A 254 12.09 85.27 -82.19
C ASN A 254 12.27 85.37 -83.71
N SER A 255 11.94 84.32 -84.46
CA SER A 255 11.84 84.35 -85.92
C SER A 255 10.75 83.41 -86.42
N PHE A 256 9.50 83.88 -86.47
CA PHE A 256 8.64 83.76 -87.66
C PHE A 256 7.41 84.66 -87.44
N PHE A 257 7.29 85.64 -88.32
CA PHE A 257 6.29 86.72 -88.38
C PHE A 257 4.91 86.20 -88.81
N SER A 258 3.88 87.00 -88.47
CA SER A 258 2.64 87.27 -89.23
C SER A 258 1.61 86.18 -89.48
#